data_AF-A0A4U3A562-F1
#
_entry.id   AF-A0A4U3A562-F1
#
_cell.length_a   1.000
_cell.length_b   1.000
_cell.length_c   1.000
_cell.angle_alpha   90.00
_cell.angle_beta   90.00
_cell.angle_gamma   90.00
#
_symmetry.space_group_name_H-M   'P 1'
#
loop_
_entity.id
_entity.type
_entity.pdbx_description
1 polymer ?
#
loop_
_entity_poly.entity_id
_entity_poly.type
_entity_poly.pdbx_seq_one_letter_code
_entity_poly.pdbx_strand_id
1 'polypeptide(L)'
;MGIYHITSRKRETYNVQVKYSILFECALGIAAITHKRLIDTLEKSQSEWEEIKESLTEEMREHLQFVEEHNTWKALLQLLYMGEFQDLSQFHAKIDSLSEEDLKYICLPFLGEKYEEKRRLAASGDVTAIHELMELTQDHQFFPTYIRFICDVHVQVLKSHLIAVMTGWYESVIQKEEEQILSI
;
A
#
# COMPACT_ATOMS: atom_id res chain seq x y z
N MET A 1 7.68 17.30 -17.25
CA MET A 1 8.53 18.00 -16.24
C MET A 1 8.02 19.43 -16.09
N GLY A 2 7.67 19.85 -14.87
CA GLY A 2 7.30 21.23 -14.57
C GLY A 2 7.83 21.63 -13.20
N ILE A 3 8.65 22.69 -13.15
CA ILE A 3 9.20 23.26 -11.92
C ILE A 3 8.35 24.49 -11.59
N TYR A 4 7.68 24.48 -10.44
CA TYR A 4 6.84 25.60 -10.00
C TYR A 4 7.52 26.36 -8.87
N HIS A 5 7.83 27.64 -9.11
CA HIS A 5 8.37 28.56 -8.11
C HIS A 5 7.26 29.43 -7.52
N ILE A 6 6.76 29.08 -6.33
CA ILE A 6 5.88 29.95 -5.55
C ILE A 6 6.79 30.77 -4.62
N THR A 7 6.55 32.08 -4.44
CA THR A 7 7.34 32.95 -3.52
C THR A 7 6.44 33.77 -2.56
N SER A 8 6.69 33.67 -1.25
CA SER A 8 6.71 34.81 -0.29
C SER A 8 6.99 34.34 1.15
N ARG A 9 7.96 35.03 1.79
CA ARG A 9 8.43 35.02 3.20
C ARG A 9 9.33 33.84 3.67
N LYS A 10 10.56 34.23 4.07
CA LYS A 10 11.61 33.50 4.84
C LYS A 10 11.57 31.97 4.65
N ARG A 11 11.80 31.53 3.41
CA ARG A 11 11.51 30.17 2.95
C ARG A 11 12.74 29.27 3.08
N GLU A 12 12.62 28.20 3.86
CA GLU A 12 13.29 26.95 3.49
C GLU A 12 12.87 26.64 2.04
N THR A 13 13.84 26.58 1.13
CA THR A 13 13.58 26.32 -0.29
C THR A 13 13.25 24.84 -0.42
N TYR A 14 11.97 24.47 -0.30
CA TYR A 14 11.55 23.09 -0.52
C TYR A 14 11.48 22.81 -2.02
N ASN A 15 12.25 21.83 -2.46
CA ASN A 15 12.11 21.27 -3.79
C ASN A 15 11.02 20.21 -3.74
N VAL A 16 9.90 20.47 -4.40
CA VAL A 16 8.80 19.52 -4.55
C VAL A 16 9.00 18.78 -5.87
N GLN A 17 9.09 17.45 -5.81
CA GLN A 17 9.10 16.58 -6.98
C GLN A 17 7.77 15.83 -7.03
N VAL A 18 7.08 15.91 -8.16
CA VAL A 18 5.86 15.12 -8.41
C VAL A 18 6.25 14.00 -9.37
N LYS A 19 5.96 12.77 -8.96
CA LYS A 19 6.15 11.57 -9.77
C LYS A 19 4.78 10.96 -10.04
N TYR A 20 4.61 10.41 -11.25
CA TYR A 20 3.45 9.61 -11.60
C TYR A 20 3.88 8.15 -11.70
N SER A 21 3.03 7.23 -11.24
CA SER A 21 3.30 5.80 -11.33
C SER A 21 1.99 5.03 -11.33
N ILE A 22 1.80 4.20 -12.35
CA ILE A 22 0.61 3.38 -12.50
C ILE A 22 0.45 2.42 -11.31
N LEU A 23 1.55 1.90 -10.77
CA LEU A 23 1.48 1.02 -9.60
C LEU A 23 1.03 1.76 -8.33
N PHE A 24 1.35 3.05 -8.19
CA PHE A 24 0.79 3.87 -7.12
C PHE A 24 -0.71 4.06 -7.31
N GLU A 25 -1.18 4.29 -8.54
CA GLU A 25 -2.63 4.35 -8.84
C GLU A 25 -3.33 3.02 -8.52
N CYS A 26 -2.70 1.87 -8.79
CA CYS A 26 -3.22 0.58 -8.35
C CYS A 26 -3.40 0.53 -6.82
N ALA A 27 -2.34 0.82 -6.06
CA ALA A 27 -2.38 0.74 -4.61
C ALA A 27 -3.37 1.74 -4.00
N LEU A 28 -3.52 2.94 -4.59
CA LEU A 28 -4.50 3.93 -4.17
C LEU A 28 -5.94 3.49 -4.50
N GLY A 29 -6.18 2.91 -5.68
CA GLY A 29 -7.49 2.34 -6.05
C GLY A 29 -7.89 1.19 -5.13
N ILE A 30 -6.94 0.30 -4.80
CA ILE A 30 -7.14 -0.77 -3.81
C ILE A 30 -7.46 -0.18 -2.43
N ALA A 31 -6.74 0.85 -1.99
CA ALA A 31 -7.03 1.53 -0.72
C ALA A 31 -8.41 2.19 -0.73
N ALA A 32 -8.81 2.79 -1.84
CA ALA A 32 -10.10 3.43 -2.03
C ALA A 32 -11.26 2.45 -1.81
N ILE A 33 -11.23 1.33 -2.53
CA ILE A 33 -12.35 0.38 -2.57
C ILE A 33 -12.47 -0.45 -1.27
N THR A 34 -11.38 -0.56 -0.51
CA THR A 34 -11.32 -1.36 0.73
C THR A 34 -11.37 -0.51 2.00
N HIS A 35 -11.13 0.79 1.92
CA HIS A 35 -11.20 1.69 3.07
C HIS A 35 -12.26 2.76 2.86
N LYS A 36 -13.48 2.46 3.33
CA LYS A 36 -14.69 3.29 3.12
C LYS A 36 -14.54 4.78 3.49
N ARG A 37 -13.63 5.11 4.42
CA ARG A 37 -13.35 6.51 4.80
C ARG A 37 -12.63 7.31 3.71
N LEU A 38 -11.97 6.64 2.77
CA LEU A 38 -11.28 7.29 1.65
C LEU A 38 -12.17 7.48 0.43
N ILE A 39 -13.29 6.76 0.31
CA ILE A 39 -14.15 6.82 -0.88
C ILE A 39 -14.65 8.25 -1.13
N ASP A 40 -15.05 8.97 -0.09
CA ASP A 40 -15.53 10.36 -0.19
C ASP A 40 -14.42 11.38 -0.54
N THR A 41 -13.16 10.95 -0.55
CA THR A 41 -11.99 11.81 -0.82
C THR A 41 -11.39 11.61 -2.21
N LEU A 42 -11.97 10.71 -3.02
CA LEU A 42 -11.40 10.26 -4.28
C LEU A 42 -12.34 10.54 -5.47
N GLU A 43 -11.80 10.44 -6.68
CA GLU A 43 -12.43 10.96 -7.90
C GLU A 43 -13.70 10.19 -8.33
N LYS A 44 -13.76 8.88 -8.07
CA LYS A 44 -14.89 8.02 -8.46
C LYS A 44 -15.98 8.00 -7.38
N SER A 45 -17.24 8.04 -7.82
CA SER A 45 -18.41 7.93 -6.95
C SER A 45 -18.57 6.53 -6.35
N GLN A 46 -19.37 6.41 -5.28
CA GLN A 46 -19.67 5.12 -4.66
C GLN A 46 -20.24 4.11 -5.66
N SER A 47 -21.13 4.54 -6.57
CA SER A 47 -21.71 3.64 -7.58
C SER A 47 -20.66 3.09 -8.53
N GLU A 48 -19.71 3.92 -8.96
CA GLU A 48 -18.62 3.47 -9.85
C GLU A 48 -17.71 2.46 -9.14
N TRP A 49 -17.46 2.63 -7.84
CA TRP A 49 -16.69 1.65 -7.05
C TRP A 49 -17.42 0.32 -6.89
N GLU A 50 -18.74 0.34 -6.67
CA GLU A 50 -19.53 -0.90 -6.60
C GLU A 50 -19.59 -1.59 -7.97
N GLU A 51 -19.73 -0.86 -9.07
CA GLU A 51 -19.68 -1.43 -10.42
C GLU A 51 -18.31 -2.08 -10.71
N ILE A 52 -17.22 -1.41 -10.34
CA ILE A 52 -15.86 -1.99 -10.42
C ILE A 52 -15.83 -3.28 -9.61
N LYS A 53 -16.27 -3.24 -8.34
CA LYS A 53 -16.30 -4.41 -7.47
C LYS A 53 -17.07 -5.54 -8.11
N GLU A 54 -18.28 -5.28 -8.62
CA GLU A 54 -19.17 -6.21 -9.33
C GLU A 54 -18.57 -6.79 -10.61
N SER A 55 -17.62 -6.11 -11.24
CA SER A 55 -16.91 -6.62 -12.42
C SER A 55 -15.73 -7.55 -12.09
N LEU A 56 -15.28 -7.59 -10.83
CA LEU A 56 -14.13 -8.40 -10.41
C LEU A 56 -14.49 -9.89 -10.28
N THR A 57 -13.50 -10.73 -10.55
CA THR A 57 -13.58 -12.18 -10.28
C THR A 57 -13.74 -12.45 -8.79
N GLU A 58 -14.25 -13.63 -8.44
CA GLU A 58 -14.42 -14.02 -7.04
C GLU A 58 -13.08 -14.01 -6.29
N GLU A 59 -12.03 -14.57 -6.89
CA GLU A 59 -10.67 -14.58 -6.36
C GLU A 59 -10.18 -13.16 -6.03
N MET A 60 -10.42 -12.18 -6.92
CA MET A 60 -10.01 -10.81 -6.67
C MET A 60 -10.81 -10.16 -5.53
N ARG A 61 -12.09 -10.51 -5.37
CA ARG A 61 -12.90 -10.03 -4.24
C ARG A 61 -12.41 -10.61 -2.92
N GLU A 62 -12.02 -11.87 -2.88
CA GLU A 62 -11.41 -12.50 -1.69
C GLU A 62 -10.12 -11.77 -1.30
N HIS A 63 -9.28 -11.41 -2.29
CA HIS A 63 -8.10 -10.58 -2.02
C HIS A 63 -8.44 -9.18 -1.53
N LEU A 64 -9.46 -8.51 -2.09
CA LEU A 64 -9.90 -7.20 -1.60
C LEU A 64 -10.50 -7.28 -0.18
N GLN A 65 -11.22 -8.35 0.13
CA GLN A 65 -11.71 -8.59 1.49
C GLN A 65 -10.54 -8.77 2.46
N PHE A 66 -9.53 -9.55 2.08
CA PHE A 66 -8.31 -9.70 2.88
C PHE A 66 -7.59 -8.35 3.10
N VAL A 67 -7.58 -7.48 2.09
CA VAL A 67 -7.06 -6.12 2.20
C VAL A 67 -7.86 -5.27 3.17
N GLU A 68 -9.19 -5.32 3.13
CA GLU A 68 -10.07 -4.57 4.04
C GLU A 68 -9.89 -5.05 5.48
N GLU A 69 -9.84 -6.37 5.71
CA GLU A 69 -9.69 -6.98 7.03
C GLU A 69 -8.33 -6.67 7.67
N HIS A 70 -7.25 -6.70 6.87
CA HIS A 70 -5.89 -6.60 7.37
C HIS A 70 -5.17 -5.30 7.00
N ASN A 71 -5.82 -4.37 6.31
CA ASN A 71 -5.27 -3.10 5.85
C ASN A 71 -3.98 -3.25 5.02
N THR A 72 -3.86 -4.31 4.21
CA THR A 72 -2.64 -4.59 3.42
C THR A 72 -2.39 -3.58 2.29
N TRP A 73 -3.36 -2.73 1.96
CA TRP A 73 -3.16 -1.57 1.09
C TRP A 73 -2.04 -0.66 1.62
N LYS A 74 -1.88 -0.57 2.95
CA LYS A 74 -0.81 0.19 3.59
C LYS A 74 0.57 -0.41 3.31
N ALA A 75 0.66 -1.75 3.29
CA ALA A 75 1.87 -2.47 2.93
C ALA A 75 2.25 -2.20 1.46
N LEU A 76 1.29 -2.22 0.54
CA LEU A 76 1.51 -1.89 -0.87
C LEU A 76 2.13 -0.51 -1.04
N LEU A 77 1.54 0.52 -0.40
CA LEU A 77 2.07 1.89 -0.47
C LEU A 77 3.49 1.99 0.10
N GLN A 78 3.80 1.28 1.19
CA GLN A 78 5.16 1.29 1.76
C GLN A 78 6.17 0.59 0.86
N LEU A 79 5.80 -0.52 0.23
CA LEU A 79 6.65 -1.24 -0.72
C LEU A 79 6.93 -0.39 -1.95
N LEU A 80 5.91 0.27 -2.50
CA LEU A 80 6.05 1.17 -3.65
C LEU A 80 6.93 2.39 -3.34
N TYR A 81 7.00 2.83 -2.08
CA TYR A 81 7.88 3.92 -1.67
C TYR A 81 9.37 3.55 -1.67
N MET A 82 9.72 2.26 -1.63
CA MET A 82 11.11 1.82 -1.55
C MET A 82 11.92 2.06 -2.83
N GLY A 83 11.26 2.21 -3.96
CA GLY A 83 11.93 2.26 -5.25
C GLY A 83 11.00 2.67 -6.38
N GLU A 84 11.60 2.93 -7.53
CA GLU A 84 10.86 3.22 -8.75
C GLU A 84 10.62 1.90 -9.49
N PHE A 85 9.35 1.51 -9.59
CA PHE A 85 8.92 0.34 -10.33
C PHE A 85 8.30 0.79 -11.65
N GLN A 86 8.84 0.31 -12.76
CA GLN A 86 8.33 0.65 -14.09
C GLN A 86 7.13 -0.22 -14.48
N ASP A 87 7.07 -1.45 -13.99
CA ASP A 87 6.08 -2.45 -14.34
C ASP A 87 5.84 -3.45 -13.20
N LEU A 88 4.80 -4.27 -13.34
CA LEU A 88 4.47 -5.33 -12.38
C LEU A 88 5.58 -6.37 -12.23
N SER A 89 6.34 -6.67 -13.28
CA SER A 89 7.40 -7.68 -13.22
C SER A 89 8.53 -7.24 -12.30
N GLN A 90 8.93 -5.97 -12.33
CA GLN A 90 9.89 -5.38 -11.40
C GLN A 90 9.36 -5.40 -9.96
N PHE A 91 8.07 -5.13 -9.77
CA PHE A 91 7.42 -5.20 -8.46
C PHE A 91 7.42 -6.62 -7.90
N HIS A 92 7.05 -7.63 -8.71
CA HIS A 92 7.04 -9.05 -8.31
C HIS A 92 8.45 -9.51 -7.93
N ALA A 93 9.43 -9.26 -8.81
CA ALA A 93 10.82 -9.62 -8.57
C ALA A 93 11.35 -9.00 -7.27
N LYS A 94 10.95 -7.75 -6.97
CA LYS A 94 11.32 -7.11 -5.72
C LYS A 94 10.70 -7.80 -4.51
N ILE A 95 9.40 -8.08 -4.50
CA ILE A 95 8.73 -8.78 -3.40
C ILE A 95 9.37 -10.16 -3.16
N ASP A 96 9.62 -10.90 -4.23
CA ASP A 96 10.22 -12.23 -4.15
C ASP A 96 11.63 -12.18 -3.56
N SER A 97 12.41 -11.15 -3.90
CA SER A 97 13.78 -10.97 -3.38
C SER A 97 13.87 -10.62 -1.89
N LEU A 98 12.79 -10.09 -1.28
CA LEU A 98 12.84 -9.63 0.11
C LEU A 98 12.91 -10.82 1.09
N SER A 99 13.73 -10.68 2.12
CA SER A 99 13.69 -11.60 3.26
C SER A 99 12.37 -11.43 4.03
N GLU A 100 12.05 -12.38 4.92
CA GLU A 100 10.89 -12.25 5.80
C GLU A 100 11.00 -11.01 6.70
N GLU A 101 12.16 -10.82 7.32
CA GLU A 101 12.41 -9.69 8.19
C GLU A 101 12.32 -8.36 7.42
N ASP A 102 12.93 -8.27 6.24
CA ASP A 102 12.88 -7.05 5.44
C ASP A 102 11.45 -6.73 5.02
N LEU A 103 10.73 -7.71 4.47
CA LEU A 103 9.34 -7.51 4.03
C LEU A 103 8.48 -7.02 5.20
N LYS A 104 8.54 -7.68 6.36
CA LYS A 104 7.77 -7.27 7.54
C LYS A 104 8.19 -5.88 8.01
N TYR A 105 9.48 -5.58 8.08
CA TYR A 105 9.98 -4.27 8.48
C TYR A 105 9.45 -3.15 7.58
N ILE A 106 9.49 -3.34 6.26
CA ILE A 106 8.99 -2.37 5.28
C ILE A 106 7.50 -2.11 5.51
N CYS A 107 6.74 -3.18 5.72
CA CYS A 107 5.29 -3.12 5.96
C CYS A 107 4.93 -2.59 7.35
N LEU A 108 5.84 -2.52 8.32
CA LEU A 108 5.53 -1.90 9.61
C LEU A 108 5.41 -0.37 9.45
N PRO A 109 4.47 0.29 10.14
CA PRO A 109 4.29 1.74 10.04
C PRO A 109 5.53 2.48 10.57
N PHE A 110 5.95 3.54 9.87
CA PHE A 110 6.97 4.45 10.37
C PHE A 110 6.41 5.28 11.53
N LEU A 111 7.01 5.15 12.72
CA LEU A 111 6.58 5.86 13.94
C LEU A 111 7.59 6.95 14.38
N GLY A 112 8.61 7.22 13.57
CA GLY A 112 9.71 8.13 13.87
C GLY A 112 11.04 7.40 14.06
N GLU A 113 12.15 8.10 13.76
CA GLU A 113 13.50 7.54 13.73
C GLU A 113 13.90 6.80 15.02
N LYS A 114 13.48 7.30 16.18
CA LYS A 114 13.75 6.67 17.49
C LYS A 114 13.18 5.27 17.66
N TYR A 115 12.22 4.85 16.83
CA TYR A 115 11.58 3.55 16.89
C TYR A 115 12.00 2.59 15.76
N GLU A 116 12.94 2.99 14.90
CA GLU A 116 13.39 2.16 13.77
C GLU A 116 14.00 0.84 14.23
N GLU A 117 14.82 0.87 15.27
CA GLU A 117 15.39 -0.36 15.86
C GLU A 117 14.28 -1.28 16.39
N LYS A 118 13.25 -0.69 17.00
CA LYS A 118 12.10 -1.45 17.50
C LYS A 118 11.29 -2.08 16.38
N ARG A 119 11.13 -1.37 15.24
CA ARG A 119 10.51 -1.94 14.04
C ARG A 119 11.32 -3.12 13.49
N ARG A 120 12.66 -3.05 13.50
CA ARG A 120 13.51 -4.17 13.09
C ARG A 120 13.30 -5.38 14.01
N LEU A 121 13.37 -5.18 15.33
CA LEU A 121 13.14 -6.24 16.31
C LEU A 121 11.74 -6.88 16.17
N ALA A 122 10.71 -6.06 15.97
CA ALA A 122 9.35 -6.56 15.76
C ALA A 122 9.22 -7.36 14.46
N ALA A 123 9.88 -6.92 13.38
CA ALA A 123 9.91 -7.63 12.11
C ALA A 123 10.64 -8.98 12.21
N SER A 124 11.65 -9.09 13.08
CA SER A 124 12.35 -10.35 13.39
C SER A 124 11.59 -11.24 14.40
N GLY A 125 10.41 -10.82 14.87
CA GLY A 125 9.55 -11.62 15.76
C GLY A 125 9.76 -11.38 17.26
N ASP A 126 10.44 -10.31 17.68
CA ASP A 126 10.57 -9.97 19.10
C ASP A 126 9.21 -9.55 19.68
N VAL A 127 8.68 -10.37 20.59
CA VAL A 127 7.33 -10.19 21.14
C VAL A 127 7.20 -8.90 21.95
N THR A 128 8.27 -8.49 22.64
CA THR A 128 8.28 -7.25 23.43
C THR A 128 8.22 -6.03 22.52
N ALA A 129 9.03 -6.00 21.47
CA ALA A 129 9.03 -4.95 20.47
C ALA A 129 7.67 -4.85 19.76
N ILE A 130 7.05 -5.98 19.41
CA ILE A 130 5.70 -6.00 18.84
C ILE A 130 4.69 -5.36 19.78
N HIS A 131 4.68 -5.77 21.05
CA HIS A 131 3.76 -5.24 22.05
C HIS A 131 3.93 -3.72 22.23
N GLU A 132 5.16 -3.26 22.37
CA GLU A 132 5.46 -1.84 22.54
C GLU A 132 5.05 -1.00 21.31
N LEU A 133 5.22 -1.51 20.08
CA LEU A 133 4.74 -0.83 18.88
C LEU A 133 3.20 -0.75 18.84
N MET A 134 2.52 -1.79 19.29
CA MET A 134 1.05 -1.80 19.40
C MET A 134 0.58 -0.79 20.46
N GLU A 135 1.25 -0.69 21.61
CA GLU A 135 0.93 0.29 22.66
C GLU A 135 1.17 1.72 22.20
N LEU A 136 2.28 1.98 21.48
CA LEU A 136 2.59 3.28 20.91
C LEU A 136 1.55 3.76 19.89
N THR A 137 0.79 2.82 19.30
CA THR A 137 -0.19 3.09 18.26
C THR A 137 -1.63 2.82 18.69
N GLN A 138 -1.87 2.63 20.00
CA GLN A 138 -3.18 2.20 20.53
C GLN A 138 -4.34 3.15 20.18
N ASP A 139 -4.08 4.45 20.07
CA ASP A 139 -5.09 5.46 19.73
C ASP A 139 -5.37 5.53 18.21
N HIS A 140 -4.56 4.85 17.39
CA HIS A 140 -4.76 4.80 15.95
C HIS A 140 -5.73 3.69 15.57
N GLN A 141 -6.68 3.99 14.68
CA GLN A 141 -7.83 3.13 14.39
C GLN A 141 -7.48 1.67 14.01
N PHE A 142 -6.38 1.46 13.27
CA PHE A 142 -6.03 0.13 12.74
C PHE A 142 -4.57 -0.27 12.93
N PHE A 143 -3.71 0.60 13.47
CA PHE A 143 -2.28 0.26 13.53
C PHE A 143 -1.95 -0.88 14.49
N PRO A 144 -2.55 -0.99 15.70
CA PRO A 144 -2.24 -2.10 16.59
C PRO A 144 -2.56 -3.46 15.97
N THR A 145 -3.74 -3.59 15.32
CA THR A 145 -4.16 -4.82 14.66
C THR A 145 -3.34 -5.10 13.40
N TYR A 146 -2.99 -4.06 12.64
CA TYR A 146 -2.11 -4.16 11.47
C TYR A 146 -0.71 -4.64 11.84
N ILE A 147 -0.08 -4.05 12.87
CA ILE A 147 1.24 -4.44 13.36
C ILE A 147 1.24 -5.91 13.77
N ARG A 148 0.22 -6.33 14.54
CA ARG A 148 0.04 -7.73 14.94
C ARG A 148 -0.04 -8.64 13.72
N PHE A 149 -0.89 -8.30 12.76
CA PHE A 149 -1.06 -9.08 11.53
C PHE A 149 0.26 -9.22 10.75
N ILE A 150 0.97 -8.13 10.48
CA ILE A 150 2.23 -8.15 9.72
C ILE A 150 3.29 -9.02 10.40
N CYS A 151 3.37 -8.98 11.74
CA CYS A 151 4.33 -9.78 12.47
C CYS A 151 3.97 -11.27 12.51
N ASP A 152 2.68 -11.61 12.60
CA ASP A 152 2.21 -12.99 12.76
C ASP A 152 2.01 -13.73 11.43
N VAL A 153 1.73 -13.02 10.34
CA VAL A 153 1.45 -13.64 9.04
C VAL A 153 2.68 -14.37 8.49
N HIS A 154 2.44 -15.56 7.94
CA HIS A 154 3.49 -16.30 7.24
C HIS A 154 3.94 -15.52 5.99
N VAL A 155 5.25 -15.31 5.84
CA VAL A 155 5.81 -14.44 4.79
C VAL A 155 5.32 -14.78 3.39
N GLN A 156 5.21 -16.07 3.05
CA GLN A 156 4.78 -16.48 1.72
C GLN A 156 3.30 -16.15 1.45
N VAL A 157 2.46 -16.20 2.49
CA VAL A 157 1.05 -15.78 2.36
C VAL A 157 0.98 -14.30 2.06
N LEU A 158 1.77 -13.49 2.79
CA LEU A 158 1.84 -12.05 2.57
C LEU A 158 2.37 -11.72 1.17
N LYS A 159 3.47 -12.33 0.73
CA LYS A 159 4.04 -12.12 -0.62
C LYS A 159 3.04 -12.45 -1.72
N SER A 160 2.48 -13.67 -1.69
CA SER A 160 1.51 -14.11 -2.69
C SER A 160 0.29 -13.20 -2.72
N HIS A 161 -0.22 -12.80 -1.55
CA HIS A 161 -1.35 -11.88 -1.46
C HIS A 161 -1.04 -10.52 -2.09
N LEU A 162 0.10 -9.89 -1.75
CA LEU A 162 0.48 -8.58 -2.27
C LEU A 162 0.70 -8.59 -3.79
N ILE A 163 1.29 -9.67 -4.32
CA ILE A 163 1.47 -9.86 -5.76
C ILE A 163 0.11 -10.04 -6.45
N ALA A 164 -0.74 -10.94 -5.92
CA ALA A 164 -2.02 -11.26 -6.51
C ALA A 164 -2.96 -10.04 -6.54
N VAL A 165 -3.07 -9.29 -5.45
CA VAL A 165 -3.94 -8.11 -5.41
C VAL A 165 -3.46 -7.01 -6.37
N MET A 166 -2.14 -6.77 -6.47
CA MET A 166 -1.59 -5.78 -7.38
C MET A 166 -1.78 -6.18 -8.85
N THR A 167 -1.52 -7.45 -9.17
CA THR A 167 -1.71 -8.00 -10.52
C THR A 167 -3.17 -7.96 -10.91
N GLY A 168 -4.05 -8.52 -10.08
CA GLY A 168 -5.48 -8.60 -10.35
C GLY A 168 -6.12 -7.22 -10.49
N TRP A 169 -5.70 -6.24 -9.69
CA TRP A 169 -6.17 -4.86 -9.84
C TRP A 169 -5.71 -4.22 -11.14
N TYR A 170 -4.42 -4.36 -11.47
CA TYR A 170 -3.86 -3.81 -12.70
C TYR A 170 -4.59 -4.38 -13.94
N GLU A 171 -4.74 -5.69 -14.02
CA GLU A 171 -5.39 -6.36 -15.16
C GLU A 171 -6.90 -6.05 -15.23
N SER A 172 -7.57 -6.00 -14.08
CA SER A 172 -9.04 -5.87 -14.05
C SER A 172 -9.54 -4.43 -14.17
N VAL A 173 -8.74 -3.45 -13.75
CA VAL A 173 -9.13 -2.04 -13.66
C VAL A 173 -8.27 -1.20 -14.57
N ILE A 174 -6.96 -1.13 -14.32
CA ILE A 174 -6.06 -0.21 -15.03
C ILE A 174 -5.95 -0.54 -16.52
N GLN A 175 -5.70 -1.81 -16.87
CA GLN A 175 -5.54 -2.21 -18.25
C GLN A 175 -6.83 -1.98 -19.05
N LYS A 176 -7.99 -2.24 -18.46
CA LYS A 176 -9.29 -1.96 -19.11
C LYS A 176 -9.49 -0.46 -19.34
N GLU A 177 -9.10 0.39 -18.39
CA GLU A 177 -9.16 1.85 -18.56
C GLU A 177 -8.21 2.31 -19.68
N GLU A 178 -7.00 1.75 -19.77
CA GLU A 178 -6.06 2.05 -20.85
C GLU A 178 -6.60 1.64 -22.23
N GLU A 179 -7.17 0.45 -22.34
CA GLU A 179 -7.81 -0.05 -23.58
C GLU A 179 -8.98 0.84 -24.01
N GLN A 180 -9.80 1.32 -23.06
CA GLN A 180 -10.90 2.24 -23.34
C GLN A 180 -10.39 3.57 -23.90
N ILE A 181 -9.34 4.15 -23.30
CA ILE A 181 -8.73 5.40 -23.76
C ILE A 181 -8.14 5.26 -25.17
N LEU A 182 -7.47 4.15 -25.47
CA LEU A 182 -6.85 3.89 -26.78
C LEU A 182 -7.87 3.58 -27.89
N SER A 183 -9.12 3.29 -27.53
CA SER A 183 -10.21 3.00 -28.47
C SER A 183 -11.02 4.22 -28.92
N ILE A 184 -10.71 5.41 -28.38
CA ILE A 184 -11.32 6.71 -28.70
C ILE A 184 -10.47 7.44 -29.76
#